data_AF-A0A9P6F713-F1
#
_entry.id   AF-A0A9P6F713-F1
#
_cell.length_a   1.000
_cell.length_b   1.000
_cell.length_c   1.000
_cell.angle_alpha   90.00
_cell.angle_beta   90.00
_cell.angle_gamma   90.00
#
_symmetry.space_group_name_H-M   'P 1'
#
loop_
_entity.id
_entity.type
_entity.pdbx_description
1 polymer ?
#
loop_
_entity_poly.entity_id
_entity_poly.type
_entity_poly.pdbx_seq_one_letter_code
_entity_poly.pdbx_strand_id
1 'polypeptide(L)'
;MKTTFLLASLAIAAVASAAGTTYLEENFTDSNWEDRWTASSAKENLGKFALSSGTFQADKESAQGLQTTEDHRFYSISTPFASVADNSKEDLIIQYTVKQEVNQECGGSYLKLLPEGFDAAKFDGDSEYAIMFGPDVCGPDNRVHIILNYKGKNLLSKKQYPVPKDSKTHFYRLTIHPDQKFSLLLDGEVSEDHVEIEKNWDIYAPRTIPNPAETKPADWVDAKEIEDPTHVKPANYDQIPRYIPDPEATQPEDWDVEADGDWEAPDIQNPEFEEFVPRFIPNPTYKGEWKASEIPNPEFKEDTELAHYKIGGAGLDLWQVKSGSIFDDIIVTSDAAVADKYLESWKANFKTEGEIVEALDAQLKEKEKQEKEAAAAAAAAAAAAETEKPEEKDELDEEEETPVATEAEAEAEVKEPETETETAPEAVPEVEVVPEAVVEEVKETKEATPEVVEEVKETKEAETEPEIVAEKIVEPEVKVVVEETKEAEKEEPEVAEKKEESAEAKHDEL
;
A
#
# COMPACT_ATOMS: atom_id res chain seq x y z
N MET A 1 -61.77 -51.67 3.87
CA MET A 1 -60.33 -51.53 4.21
C MET A 1 -59.98 -50.06 4.14
N LYS A 2 -59.11 -49.56 5.03
CA LYS A 2 -58.82 -48.12 5.14
C LYS A 2 -57.76 -47.71 4.11
N THR A 3 -58.03 -46.62 3.40
CA THR A 3 -57.06 -45.87 2.61
C THR A 3 -56.16 -45.07 3.55
N THR A 4 -54.84 -45.17 3.39
CA THR A 4 -53.89 -44.31 4.10
C THR A 4 -53.15 -43.48 3.06
N PHE A 5 -53.44 -42.19 3.01
CA PHE A 5 -52.68 -41.22 2.23
C PHE A 5 -51.49 -40.76 3.08
N LEU A 6 -50.26 -40.88 2.56
CA LEU A 6 -49.07 -40.37 3.23
C LEU A 6 -48.84 -38.92 2.76
N LEU A 7 -49.08 -37.94 3.62
CA LEU A 7 -48.68 -36.55 3.37
C LEU A 7 -47.22 -36.38 3.79
N ALA A 8 -46.33 -36.25 2.81
CA ALA A 8 -44.97 -35.76 3.02
C ALA A 8 -45.01 -34.22 3.02
N SER A 9 -44.98 -33.62 4.21
CA SER A 9 -44.90 -32.17 4.37
C SER A 9 -43.46 -31.69 4.12
N LEU A 10 -43.21 -31.19 2.90
CA LEU A 10 -41.96 -30.53 2.55
C LEU A 10 -41.93 -29.13 3.18
N ALA A 11 -41.16 -28.97 4.26
CA ALA A 11 -40.92 -27.67 4.86
C ALA A 11 -39.89 -26.90 4.02
N ILE A 12 -40.37 -26.05 3.10
CA ILE A 12 -39.52 -25.05 2.44
C ILE A 12 -39.24 -23.97 3.49
N ALA A 13 -38.02 -23.97 4.02
CA ALA A 13 -37.52 -22.83 4.78
C ALA A 13 -37.30 -21.68 3.79
N ALA A 14 -38.24 -20.73 3.78
CA ALA A 14 -38.02 -19.46 3.11
C ALA A 14 -36.92 -18.71 3.87
N VAL A 15 -35.69 -18.80 3.36
CA VAL A 15 -34.65 -17.85 3.72
C VAL A 15 -35.12 -16.51 3.16
N ALA A 16 -35.66 -15.67 4.04
CA ALA A 16 -35.82 -14.27 3.73
C ALA A 16 -34.40 -13.68 3.63
N SER A 17 -33.88 -13.57 2.42
CA SER A 17 -32.78 -12.67 2.15
C SER A 17 -33.24 -11.28 2.58
N ALA A 18 -32.62 -10.73 3.63
CA ALA A 18 -32.67 -9.29 3.82
C ALA A 18 -32.13 -8.68 2.52
N ALA A 19 -32.90 -7.79 1.89
CA ALA A 19 -32.36 -7.00 0.80
C ALA A 19 -31.26 -6.12 1.41
N GLY A 20 -30.07 -6.10 0.82
CA GLY A 20 -28.98 -5.32 1.36
C GLY A 20 -29.27 -3.83 1.24
N THR A 21 -28.51 -3.02 1.97
CA THR A 21 -28.69 -1.56 1.99
C THR A 21 -27.59 -0.89 1.18
N THR A 22 -27.98 -0.14 0.15
CA THR A 22 -27.07 0.77 -0.57
C THR A 22 -27.00 2.10 0.16
N TYR A 23 -25.80 2.45 0.63
CA TYR A 23 -25.53 3.68 1.38
C TYR A 23 -25.09 4.83 0.46
N LEU A 24 -24.34 4.49 -0.60
CA LEU A 24 -23.95 5.37 -1.70
C LEU A 24 -23.99 4.59 -3.02
N GLU A 25 -24.58 5.18 -4.05
CA GLU A 25 -24.52 4.73 -5.45
C GLU A 25 -24.29 5.99 -6.30
N GLU A 26 -23.03 6.22 -6.67
CA GLU A 26 -22.62 7.33 -7.53
C GLU A 26 -22.05 6.78 -8.84
N ASN A 27 -22.53 7.33 -9.95
CA ASN A 27 -22.20 6.93 -11.31
C ASN A 27 -22.10 8.12 -12.28
N PHE A 28 -22.18 9.36 -11.74
CA PHE A 28 -21.99 10.63 -12.44
C PHE A 28 -22.72 10.80 -13.80
N THR A 29 -23.80 10.04 -14.04
CA THR A 29 -24.58 10.06 -15.29
C THR A 29 -25.37 11.37 -15.50
N ASP A 30 -25.52 12.19 -14.45
CA ASP A 30 -26.23 13.46 -14.47
C ASP A 30 -25.31 14.67 -14.24
N SER A 31 -25.72 15.84 -14.74
CA SER A 31 -24.93 17.08 -14.64
C SER A 31 -24.93 17.74 -13.26
N ASN A 32 -25.78 17.30 -12.34
CA ASN A 32 -26.07 17.95 -11.07
C ASN A 32 -25.35 17.27 -9.89
N TRP A 33 -24.25 16.55 -10.17
CA TRP A 33 -23.37 15.93 -9.18
C TRP A 33 -22.91 16.91 -8.07
N GLU A 34 -22.79 18.22 -8.37
CA GLU A 34 -22.49 19.29 -7.40
C GLU A 34 -23.57 19.45 -6.30
N ASP A 35 -24.82 19.03 -6.54
CA ASP A 35 -25.87 18.98 -5.51
C ASP A 35 -25.62 17.84 -4.49
N ARG A 36 -24.76 16.87 -4.84
CA ARG A 36 -24.49 15.63 -4.09
C ARG A 36 -23.08 15.61 -3.48
N TRP A 37 -22.12 16.33 -4.06
CA TRP A 37 -20.73 16.41 -3.61
C TRP A 37 -20.35 17.82 -3.14
N THR A 38 -19.80 17.92 -1.93
CA THR A 38 -19.35 19.17 -1.32
C THR A 38 -17.83 19.27 -1.38
N ALA A 39 -17.32 20.27 -2.10
CA ALA A 39 -15.91 20.63 -2.08
C ALA A 39 -15.52 21.26 -0.74
N SER A 40 -14.36 20.87 -0.22
CA SER A 40 -13.88 21.38 1.07
C SER A 40 -13.44 22.85 0.97
N SER A 41 -13.50 23.53 2.12
CA SER A 41 -12.97 24.88 2.33
C SER A 41 -11.79 24.92 3.32
N ALA A 42 -11.30 23.75 3.74
CA ALA A 42 -10.22 23.62 4.74
C ALA A 42 -8.87 24.19 4.27
N LYS A 43 -8.61 24.19 2.95
CA LYS A 43 -7.36 24.63 2.33
C LYS A 43 -7.65 25.58 1.17
N GLU A 44 -6.83 26.61 1.02
CA GLU A 44 -6.85 27.45 -0.18
C GLU A 44 -6.23 26.72 -1.37
N ASN A 45 -6.65 27.08 -2.59
CA ASN A 45 -6.10 26.56 -3.84
C ASN A 45 -6.21 25.04 -4.02
N LEU A 46 -7.29 24.43 -3.52
CA LEU A 46 -7.69 23.09 -3.91
C LEU A 46 -7.95 23.03 -5.43
N GLY A 47 -7.56 21.92 -6.05
CA GLY A 47 -7.80 21.65 -7.47
C GLY A 47 -9.27 21.35 -7.75
N LYS A 48 -9.73 21.70 -8.95
CA LYS A 48 -11.12 21.51 -9.36
C LYS A 48 -11.38 20.14 -9.93
N PHE A 49 -12.55 19.59 -9.61
CA PHE A 49 -13.11 18.46 -10.33
C PHE A 49 -14.01 18.94 -11.47
N ALA A 50 -14.17 18.11 -12.50
CA ALA A 50 -15.16 18.27 -13.56
C ALA A 50 -15.59 16.90 -14.09
N LEU A 51 -16.79 16.78 -14.67
CA LEU A 51 -17.21 15.55 -15.33
C LEU A 51 -16.46 15.35 -16.65
N SER A 52 -16.00 14.13 -16.92
CA SER A 52 -15.23 13.78 -18.11
C SER A 52 -15.33 12.29 -18.41
N SER A 53 -15.31 11.93 -19.70
CA SER A 53 -15.21 10.54 -20.15
C SER A 53 -13.80 10.15 -20.60
N GLY A 54 -12.80 11.01 -20.35
CA GLY A 54 -11.44 10.83 -20.86
C GLY A 54 -11.27 11.17 -22.35
N THR A 55 -10.11 10.83 -22.91
CA THR A 55 -9.77 10.97 -24.33
C THR A 55 -10.13 9.73 -25.16
N PHE A 56 -10.33 8.59 -24.50
CA PHE A 56 -10.86 7.35 -25.09
C PHE A 56 -11.82 6.68 -24.12
N GLN A 57 -12.76 5.86 -24.60
CA GLN A 57 -13.72 5.14 -23.77
C GLN A 57 -14.44 4.05 -24.59
N ALA A 58 -14.91 2.98 -23.94
CA ALA A 58 -15.70 1.93 -24.57
C ALA A 58 -17.10 2.42 -24.98
N ASP A 59 -17.77 3.12 -24.06
CA ASP A 59 -19.02 3.84 -24.26
C ASP A 59 -18.90 5.23 -23.62
N LYS A 60 -19.61 6.23 -24.16
CA LYS A 60 -19.47 7.62 -23.72
C LYS A 60 -20.35 8.00 -22.54
N GLU A 61 -21.56 7.44 -22.45
CA GLU A 61 -22.51 7.80 -21.40
C GLU A 61 -22.18 7.08 -20.09
N SER A 62 -21.71 5.83 -20.16
CA SER A 62 -21.33 5.00 -19.01
C SER A 62 -19.85 5.08 -18.58
N ALA A 63 -19.07 6.00 -19.15
CA ALA A 63 -17.69 6.27 -18.73
C ALA A 63 -17.50 7.71 -18.24
N GLN A 64 -18.58 8.48 -18.06
CA GLN A 64 -18.51 9.85 -17.56
C GLN A 64 -18.35 9.85 -16.04
N GLY A 65 -17.12 9.97 -15.56
CA GLY A 65 -16.82 10.08 -14.13
C GLY A 65 -16.32 11.47 -13.71
N LEU A 66 -15.98 11.59 -12.44
CA LEU A 66 -15.44 12.79 -11.81
C LEU A 66 -13.92 12.87 -12.02
N GLN A 67 -13.45 13.84 -12.80
CA GLN A 67 -12.04 13.99 -13.18
C GLN A 67 -11.31 15.12 -12.42
N THR A 68 -10.07 14.87 -11.98
CA THR A 68 -9.14 15.92 -11.49
C THR A 68 -8.59 16.75 -12.64
N THR A 69 -8.60 18.09 -12.56
CA THR A 69 -8.38 18.96 -13.75
C THR A 69 -7.11 19.83 -13.75
N GLU A 70 -6.39 19.92 -12.63
CA GLU A 70 -5.27 20.84 -12.41
C GLU A 70 -4.03 20.12 -11.82
N ASP A 71 -2.90 20.15 -12.54
CA ASP A 71 -1.61 19.60 -12.09
C ASP A 71 -1.08 20.28 -10.81
N HIS A 72 -0.31 19.53 -10.02
CA HIS A 72 0.29 19.98 -8.75
C HIS A 72 -0.73 20.59 -7.79
N ARG A 73 -1.78 19.83 -7.46
CA ARG A 73 -2.87 20.24 -6.57
C ARG A 73 -3.19 19.19 -5.52
N PHE A 74 -3.60 19.70 -4.36
CA PHE A 74 -4.44 18.95 -3.44
C PHE A 74 -5.89 19.05 -3.91
N TYR A 75 -6.62 17.96 -3.80
CA TYR A 75 -8.05 17.87 -4.04
C TYR A 75 -8.71 17.48 -2.72
N SER A 76 -9.88 18.04 -2.40
CA SER A 76 -10.68 17.58 -1.27
C SER A 76 -12.16 17.81 -1.54
N ILE A 77 -12.90 16.71 -1.65
CA ILE A 77 -14.35 16.68 -1.90
C ILE A 77 -14.97 15.49 -1.20
N SER A 78 -16.22 15.64 -0.73
CA SER A 78 -16.90 14.58 0.02
C SER A 78 -18.42 14.57 -0.21
N THR A 79 -19.04 13.43 0.03
CA THR A 79 -20.50 13.22 -0.08
C THR A 79 -21.02 12.44 1.12
N PRO A 80 -22.16 12.83 1.73
CA PRO A 80 -22.80 12.05 2.78
C PRO A 80 -23.52 10.83 2.19
N PHE A 81 -23.60 9.76 2.97
CA PHE A 81 -24.41 8.60 2.61
C PHE A 81 -25.91 8.88 2.81
N ALA A 82 -26.76 8.15 2.07
CA ALA A 82 -28.22 8.20 2.23
C ALA A 82 -28.68 7.72 3.62
N SER A 83 -27.88 6.86 4.27
CA SER A 83 -28.03 6.47 5.68
C SER A 83 -26.67 6.03 6.24
N VAL A 84 -26.51 6.07 7.57
CA VAL A 84 -25.27 5.63 8.23
C VAL A 84 -25.11 4.12 8.05
N ALA A 85 -23.97 3.69 7.52
CA ALA A 85 -23.63 2.28 7.41
C ALA A 85 -23.15 1.75 8.76
N ASP A 86 -23.71 0.61 9.20
CA ASP A 86 -23.31 -0.14 10.40
C ASP A 86 -23.14 -1.61 9.99
N ASN A 87 -21.88 -2.05 9.84
CA ASN A 87 -21.55 -3.38 9.31
C ASN A 87 -21.31 -4.42 10.42
N SER A 88 -21.94 -4.26 11.59
CA SER A 88 -21.85 -5.21 12.71
C SER A 88 -22.49 -6.58 12.43
N LYS A 89 -23.27 -6.71 11.35
CA LYS A 89 -24.06 -7.91 11.01
C LYS A 89 -24.05 -8.32 9.54
N GLU A 90 -23.63 -7.42 8.66
CA GLU A 90 -23.66 -7.56 7.21
C GLU A 90 -22.32 -7.09 6.64
N ASP A 91 -22.00 -7.50 5.43
CA ASP A 91 -20.79 -7.06 4.75
C ASP A 91 -20.85 -5.56 4.43
N LEU A 92 -19.72 -4.87 4.56
CA LEU A 92 -19.52 -3.54 3.99
C LEU A 92 -18.72 -3.69 2.70
N ILE A 93 -19.40 -3.56 1.56
CA ILE A 93 -18.78 -3.59 0.24
C ILE A 93 -18.51 -2.15 -0.18
N ILE A 94 -17.25 -1.86 -0.50
CA ILE A 94 -16.74 -0.58 -0.97
C ILE A 94 -16.14 -0.84 -2.34
N GLN A 95 -16.68 -0.22 -3.38
CA GLN A 95 -16.11 -0.35 -4.72
C GLN A 95 -16.18 0.94 -5.52
N TYR A 96 -15.26 1.06 -6.46
CA TYR A 96 -15.22 2.14 -7.44
C TYR A 96 -14.23 1.80 -8.55
N THR A 97 -14.28 2.59 -9.62
CA THR A 97 -13.30 2.55 -10.70
C THR A 97 -12.40 3.78 -10.67
N VAL A 98 -11.17 3.60 -11.14
CA VAL A 98 -10.23 4.68 -11.42
C VAL A 98 -9.65 4.50 -12.81
N LYS A 99 -9.78 5.51 -13.65
CA LYS A 99 -9.06 5.61 -14.92
C LYS A 99 -7.94 6.65 -14.81
N GLN A 100 -6.75 6.29 -15.30
CA GLN A 100 -5.56 7.14 -15.27
C GLN A 100 -4.87 7.18 -16.63
N GLU A 101 -5.37 7.99 -17.57
CA GLU A 101 -4.85 8.00 -18.96
C GLU A 101 -3.37 8.37 -19.09
N VAL A 102 -2.87 9.18 -18.16
CA VAL A 102 -1.45 9.56 -18.05
C VAL A 102 -0.88 8.93 -16.79
N ASN A 103 -0.01 7.92 -16.94
CA ASN A 103 0.63 7.21 -15.82
C ASN A 103 1.13 8.16 -14.72
N GLN A 104 0.71 7.91 -13.48
CA GLN A 104 1.01 8.80 -12.36
C GLN A 104 2.46 8.68 -11.90
N GLU A 105 3.18 9.82 -11.85
CA GLU A 105 4.51 9.88 -11.25
C GLU A 105 4.44 9.98 -9.72
N CYS A 106 3.59 10.88 -9.21
CA CYS A 106 3.22 10.93 -7.80
C CYS A 106 1.80 11.49 -7.59
N GLY A 107 0.92 10.69 -7.02
CA GLY A 107 -0.40 11.07 -6.54
C GLY A 107 -1.28 9.88 -6.19
N GLY A 108 -2.25 10.16 -5.32
CA GLY A 108 -3.24 9.19 -4.86
C GLY A 108 -4.51 9.23 -5.69
N SER A 109 -5.18 8.08 -5.77
CA SER A 109 -6.55 7.93 -6.29
C SER A 109 -7.36 6.98 -5.41
N TYR A 110 -7.29 7.22 -4.09
CA TYR A 110 -7.98 6.45 -3.05
C TYR A 110 -9.22 7.14 -2.50
N LEU A 111 -10.15 6.34 -2.00
CA LEU A 111 -11.35 6.79 -1.30
C LEU A 111 -11.12 6.73 0.23
N LYS A 112 -11.47 7.80 0.95
CA LYS A 112 -11.62 7.81 2.41
C LYS A 112 -13.10 7.61 2.76
N LEU A 113 -13.42 6.65 3.63
CA LEU A 113 -14.75 6.52 4.24
C LEU A 113 -14.79 7.27 5.57
N LEU A 114 -15.80 8.11 5.74
CA LEU A 114 -15.85 9.16 6.76
C LEU A 114 -16.82 8.80 7.89
N PRO A 115 -16.52 9.13 9.16
CA PRO A 115 -17.38 8.81 10.28
C PRO A 115 -18.74 9.53 10.21
N GLU A 116 -19.71 9.07 10.99
CA GLU A 116 -20.99 9.76 11.17
C GLU A 116 -20.78 11.21 11.64
N GLY A 117 -21.42 12.17 10.96
CA GLY A 117 -21.36 13.58 11.34
C GLY A 117 -20.09 14.35 10.94
N PHE A 118 -19.30 13.82 10.00
CA PHE A 118 -18.15 14.54 9.44
C PHE A 118 -18.51 15.92 8.86
N ASP A 119 -17.59 16.88 8.93
CA ASP A 119 -17.78 18.24 8.40
C ASP A 119 -17.17 18.35 7.00
N ALA A 120 -17.99 18.18 5.97
CA ALA A 120 -17.59 18.24 4.56
C ALA A 120 -16.85 19.55 4.19
N ALA A 121 -17.18 20.67 4.82
CA ALA A 121 -16.54 21.95 4.55
C ALA A 121 -15.14 22.07 5.18
N LYS A 122 -14.81 21.21 6.16
CA LYS A 122 -13.49 21.11 6.81
C LYS A 122 -12.70 19.86 6.41
N PHE A 123 -13.23 19.01 5.51
CA PHE A 123 -12.61 17.74 5.14
C PHE A 123 -11.24 17.91 4.47
N ASP A 124 -10.23 17.16 4.89
CA ASP A 124 -8.87 17.21 4.38
C ASP A 124 -7.98 16.00 4.79
N GLY A 125 -6.68 16.11 4.50
CA GLY A 125 -5.60 15.21 4.92
C GLY A 125 -5.72 14.65 6.34
N ASP A 126 -5.89 15.53 7.33
CA ASP A 126 -5.82 15.21 8.76
C ASP A 126 -7.19 14.83 9.36
N SER A 127 -8.26 14.95 8.57
CA SER A 127 -9.61 14.57 8.95
C SER A 127 -9.72 13.07 9.23
N GLU A 128 -10.40 12.71 10.32
CA GLU A 128 -10.63 11.31 10.71
C GLU A 128 -11.41 10.55 9.63
N TYR A 129 -10.94 9.34 9.31
CA TYR A 129 -11.59 8.40 8.41
C TYR A 129 -11.62 7.02 9.05
N ALA A 130 -12.66 6.23 8.76
CA ALA A 130 -12.79 4.86 9.20
C ALA A 130 -11.89 3.90 8.38
N ILE A 131 -11.90 4.08 7.07
CA ILE A 131 -11.17 3.25 6.10
C ILE A 131 -10.60 4.18 5.02
N MET A 132 -9.36 3.97 4.59
CA MET A 132 -8.84 4.50 3.33
C MET A 132 -8.51 3.31 2.42
N PHE A 133 -9.06 3.32 1.21
CA PHE A 133 -8.93 2.23 0.25
C PHE A 133 -8.65 2.77 -1.15
N GLY A 134 -7.61 2.27 -1.82
CA GLY A 134 -7.37 2.57 -3.23
C GLY A 134 -5.92 2.70 -3.67
N PRO A 135 -5.66 2.84 -4.98
CA PRO A 135 -4.32 3.01 -5.53
C PRO A 135 -3.68 4.34 -5.09
N ASP A 136 -2.40 4.25 -4.75
CA ASP A 136 -1.50 5.37 -4.51
C ASP A 136 -0.15 5.07 -5.17
N VAL A 137 0.39 6.06 -5.87
CA VAL A 137 1.63 5.93 -6.64
C VAL A 137 2.49 7.14 -6.32
N CYS A 138 3.70 6.97 -5.81
CA CYS A 138 4.69 8.03 -5.68
C CYS A 138 6.10 7.51 -5.90
N GLY A 139 6.57 7.62 -7.14
CA GLY A 139 7.88 7.12 -7.58
C GLY A 139 7.99 5.60 -7.41
N PRO A 140 8.95 5.09 -6.61
CA PRO A 140 9.12 3.66 -6.39
C PRO A 140 8.10 3.05 -5.42
N ASP A 141 7.40 3.86 -4.62
CA ASP A 141 6.33 3.37 -3.74
C ASP A 141 5.01 3.42 -4.51
N ASN A 142 4.48 2.26 -4.88
CA ASN A 142 3.22 2.18 -5.61
C ASN A 142 2.40 0.99 -5.12
N ARG A 143 1.27 1.26 -4.45
CA ARG A 143 0.44 0.23 -3.81
C ARG A 143 -1.04 0.60 -3.79
N VAL A 144 -1.92 -0.41 -3.78
CA VAL A 144 -3.30 -0.22 -3.33
C VAL A 144 -3.26 -0.21 -1.80
N HIS A 145 -3.54 0.94 -1.21
CA HIS A 145 -3.69 1.09 0.23
C HIS A 145 -4.96 0.40 0.71
N ILE A 146 -4.85 -0.25 1.86
CA ILE A 146 -5.98 -0.61 2.71
C ILE A 146 -5.57 -0.21 4.12
N ILE A 147 -6.06 0.95 4.58
CA ILE A 147 -5.76 1.51 5.89
C ILE A 147 -7.04 1.48 6.72
N LEU A 148 -6.96 0.85 7.89
CA LEU A 148 -8.07 0.71 8.82
C LEU A 148 -7.81 1.61 10.02
N ASN A 149 -8.77 2.46 10.40
CA ASN A 149 -8.69 3.17 11.68
C ASN A 149 -9.16 2.26 12.81
N TYR A 150 -8.28 1.99 13.76
CA TYR A 150 -8.59 1.24 14.96
C TYR A 150 -8.20 2.06 16.18
N LYS A 151 -9.20 2.46 16.99
CA LYS A 151 -9.04 3.21 18.24
C LYS A 151 -8.23 4.51 18.05
N GLY A 152 -8.54 5.25 16.98
CA GLY A 152 -7.90 6.54 16.65
C GLY A 152 -6.51 6.41 16.02
N LYS A 153 -6.13 5.21 15.57
CA LYS A 153 -4.86 4.97 14.86
C LYS A 153 -5.13 4.39 13.48
N ASN A 154 -4.56 5.02 12.47
CA ASN A 154 -4.59 4.54 11.09
C ASN A 154 -3.53 3.43 10.91
N LEU A 155 -3.98 2.19 10.74
CA LEU A 155 -3.13 1.01 10.59
C LEU A 155 -3.05 0.61 9.11
N LEU A 156 -1.84 0.63 8.54
CA LEU A 156 -1.56 0.21 7.16
C LEU A 156 -1.50 -1.32 7.05
N SER A 157 -1.91 -1.87 5.92
CA SER A 157 -1.75 -3.30 5.63
C SER A 157 -0.28 -3.70 5.51
N LYS A 158 0.06 -4.87 6.06
CA LYS A 158 1.39 -5.51 5.95
C LYS A 158 1.67 -5.92 4.52
N LYS A 159 0.71 -6.59 3.88
CA LYS A 159 0.76 -6.94 2.46
C LYS A 159 0.50 -5.69 1.62
N GLN A 160 1.34 -5.52 0.60
CA GLN A 160 1.18 -4.53 -0.44
C GLN A 160 0.54 -5.20 -1.66
N TYR A 161 -0.41 -4.50 -2.29
CA TYR A 161 -1.08 -4.96 -3.50
C TYR A 161 -0.64 -4.06 -4.67
N PRO A 162 -0.34 -4.63 -5.85
CA PRO A 162 0.19 -3.85 -6.96
C PRO A 162 -0.87 -2.88 -7.50
N VAL A 163 -0.46 -1.65 -7.81
CA VAL A 163 -1.26 -0.76 -8.67
C VAL A 163 -0.98 -1.15 -10.14
N PRO A 164 -2.03 -1.36 -10.95
CA PRO A 164 -1.89 -1.51 -12.40
C PRO A 164 -1.11 -0.35 -13.04
N LYS A 165 -0.41 -0.62 -14.15
CA LYS A 165 0.50 0.34 -14.79
C LYS A 165 0.18 0.54 -16.28
N ASP A 166 -1.10 0.72 -16.57
CA ASP A 166 -1.58 1.12 -17.90
C ASP A 166 -2.66 2.21 -17.79
N SER A 167 -3.17 2.68 -18.94
CA SER A 167 -4.04 3.85 -19.04
C SER A 167 -5.53 3.57 -18.86
N LYS A 168 -5.93 2.29 -18.69
CA LYS A 168 -7.32 1.84 -18.67
C LYS A 168 -8.03 2.20 -17.37
N THR A 169 -9.33 1.89 -17.36
CA THR A 169 -10.21 1.98 -16.20
C THR A 169 -10.05 0.72 -15.35
N HIS A 170 -9.46 0.86 -14.16
CA HIS A 170 -9.26 -0.25 -13.22
C HIS A 170 -10.35 -0.28 -12.15
N PHE A 171 -10.72 -1.48 -11.70
CA PHE A 171 -11.81 -1.71 -10.75
C PHE A 171 -11.27 -2.17 -9.39
N TYR A 172 -11.72 -1.51 -8.33
CA TYR A 172 -11.27 -1.77 -6.96
C TYR A 172 -12.48 -2.11 -6.09
N ARG A 173 -12.49 -3.27 -5.45
CA ARG A 173 -13.49 -3.64 -4.44
C ARG A 173 -12.83 -4.18 -3.18
N LEU A 174 -13.17 -3.58 -2.05
CA LEU A 174 -12.87 -4.05 -0.71
C LEU A 174 -14.18 -4.45 -0.03
N THR A 175 -14.22 -5.64 0.56
CA THR A 175 -15.32 -6.07 1.42
C THR A 175 -14.81 -6.26 2.84
N ILE A 176 -15.44 -5.61 3.82
CA ILE A 176 -15.20 -5.85 5.25
C ILE A 176 -16.35 -6.69 5.80
N HIS A 177 -16.03 -7.91 6.25
CA HIS A 177 -16.99 -8.86 6.76
C HIS A 177 -17.21 -8.68 8.27
N PRO A 178 -18.42 -8.92 8.80
CA PRO A 178 -18.73 -8.75 10.22
C PRO A 178 -17.98 -9.75 11.13
N ASP A 179 -17.38 -10.81 10.58
CA ASP A 179 -16.65 -11.85 11.30
C ASP A 179 -15.12 -11.61 11.37
N GLN A 180 -14.70 -10.34 11.35
CA GLN A 180 -13.30 -9.87 11.43
C GLN A 180 -12.42 -10.27 10.25
N LYS A 181 -13.01 -10.37 9.05
CA LYS A 181 -12.30 -10.69 7.80
C LYS A 181 -12.46 -9.59 6.77
N PHE A 182 -11.59 -9.62 5.77
CA PHE A 182 -11.73 -8.82 4.56
C PHE A 182 -11.55 -9.69 3.31
N SER A 183 -12.16 -9.24 2.22
CA SER A 183 -11.91 -9.74 0.86
C SER A 183 -11.52 -8.58 -0.04
N LEU A 184 -10.63 -8.84 -0.99
CA LEU A 184 -10.11 -7.84 -1.93
C LEU A 184 -10.25 -8.39 -3.34
N LEU A 185 -10.90 -7.62 -4.21
CA LEU A 185 -11.03 -7.89 -5.64
C LEU A 185 -10.48 -6.69 -6.41
N LEU A 186 -9.56 -6.97 -7.33
CA LEU A 186 -8.92 -5.99 -8.22
C LEU A 186 -9.14 -6.44 -9.66
N ASP A 187 -9.66 -5.58 -10.53
CA ASP A 187 -9.91 -5.86 -11.95
C ASP A 187 -10.73 -7.14 -12.23
N GLY A 188 -11.64 -7.50 -11.32
CA GLY A 188 -12.43 -8.73 -11.38
C GLY A 188 -11.73 -9.99 -10.87
N GLU A 189 -10.44 -9.91 -10.51
CA GLU A 189 -9.68 -11.00 -9.89
C GLU A 189 -9.68 -10.90 -8.36
N VAL A 190 -9.97 -12.02 -7.70
CA VAL A 190 -9.96 -12.11 -6.24
C VAL A 190 -8.51 -12.20 -5.74
N SER A 191 -8.03 -11.10 -5.14
CA SER A 191 -6.68 -10.96 -4.58
C SER A 191 -6.59 -11.46 -3.14
N GLU A 192 -7.70 -11.40 -2.39
CA GLU A 192 -7.88 -11.98 -1.05
C GLU A 192 -9.35 -12.42 -0.89
N ASP A 193 -9.57 -13.55 -0.23
CA ASP A 193 -10.91 -14.09 0.06
C ASP A 193 -11.00 -14.44 1.54
N HIS A 194 -11.89 -13.76 2.27
CA HIS A 194 -12.20 -14.00 3.69
C HIS A 194 -10.94 -14.15 4.59
N VAL A 195 -9.98 -13.24 4.45
CA VAL A 195 -8.74 -13.23 5.24
C VAL A 195 -8.96 -12.50 6.56
N GLU A 196 -8.57 -13.11 7.68
CA GLU A 196 -8.63 -12.47 9.01
C GLU A 196 -7.79 -11.19 9.06
N ILE A 197 -8.41 -10.10 9.55
CA ILE A 197 -7.77 -8.78 9.62
C ILE A 197 -6.52 -8.82 10.53
N GLU A 198 -6.54 -9.57 11.65
CA GLU A 198 -5.37 -9.64 12.55
C GLU A 198 -4.10 -10.24 11.90
N LYS A 199 -4.23 -10.97 10.78
CA LYS A 199 -3.08 -11.51 10.04
C LYS A 199 -2.36 -10.45 9.21
N ASN A 200 -3.10 -9.46 8.68
CA ASN A 200 -2.58 -8.48 7.73
C ASN A 200 -2.38 -7.07 8.33
N TRP A 201 -2.76 -6.83 9.59
CA TRP A 201 -2.49 -5.57 10.32
C TRP A 201 -1.87 -5.84 11.70
N ASP A 202 -1.08 -4.91 12.23
CA ASP A 202 -0.51 -4.98 13.59
C ASP A 202 -1.46 -4.32 14.61
N ILE A 203 -2.53 -5.04 14.94
CA ILE A 203 -3.62 -4.57 15.81
C ILE A 203 -3.40 -4.96 17.26
N TYR A 204 -3.06 -6.23 17.49
CA TYR A 204 -2.94 -6.81 18.84
C TYR A 204 -1.48 -6.94 19.26
N ALA A 205 -1.23 -6.84 20.57
CA ALA A 205 0.03 -7.29 21.15
C ALA A 205 0.24 -8.79 20.87
N PRO A 206 1.47 -9.33 20.91
CA PRO A 206 1.71 -10.76 20.75
C PRO A 206 0.87 -11.60 21.72
N ARG A 207 0.25 -12.69 21.25
CA ARG A 207 -0.60 -13.56 22.09
C ARG A 207 0.17 -14.20 23.26
N THR A 208 1.47 -14.40 23.10
CA THR A 208 2.41 -14.89 24.12
C THR A 208 3.61 -13.96 24.29
N ILE A 209 4.23 -14.00 25.47
CA ILE A 209 5.51 -13.34 25.78
C ILE A 209 6.45 -14.32 26.49
N PRO A 210 7.78 -14.15 26.38
CA PRO A 210 8.74 -14.92 27.18
C PRO A 210 8.50 -14.68 28.68
N ASN A 211 8.54 -15.76 29.47
CA ASN A 211 8.29 -15.72 30.91
C ASN A 211 9.34 -14.87 31.65
N PRO A 212 8.98 -13.68 32.19
CA PRO A 212 9.95 -12.79 32.83
C PRO A 212 10.43 -13.32 34.20
N ALA A 213 9.77 -14.35 34.74
CA ALA A 213 10.21 -15.03 35.96
C ALA A 213 11.27 -16.13 35.69
N GLU A 214 11.50 -16.50 34.43
CA GLU A 214 12.55 -17.44 34.05
C GLU A 214 13.84 -16.73 33.66
N THR A 215 14.92 -17.07 34.36
CA THR A 215 16.28 -16.67 34.02
C THR A 215 17.07 -17.87 33.51
N LYS A 216 18.01 -17.65 32.58
CA LYS A 216 18.90 -18.68 32.06
C LYS A 216 19.57 -19.49 33.20
N PRO A 217 19.40 -20.82 33.27
CA PRO A 217 20.03 -21.64 34.30
C PRO A 217 21.56 -21.55 34.24
N ALA A 218 22.20 -21.55 35.41
CA ALA A 218 23.67 -21.46 35.50
C ALA A 218 24.39 -22.70 34.92
N ASP A 219 23.71 -23.83 34.79
CA ASP A 219 24.22 -25.05 34.15
C ASP A 219 23.93 -25.10 32.63
N TRP A 220 23.38 -24.02 32.06
CA TRP A 220 23.13 -23.90 30.63
C TRP A 220 24.29 -23.17 29.93
N VAL A 221 25.21 -23.93 29.35
CA VAL A 221 26.36 -23.40 28.60
C VAL A 221 25.94 -22.85 27.24
N ASP A 222 26.55 -21.74 26.80
CA ASP A 222 26.39 -21.20 25.44
C ASP A 222 27.40 -21.77 24.44
N ALA A 223 28.55 -22.24 24.95
CA ALA A 223 29.63 -22.78 24.14
C ALA A 223 29.21 -24.09 23.48
N LYS A 224 28.92 -24.02 22.16
CA LYS A 224 28.59 -25.17 21.30
C LYS A 224 29.73 -26.19 21.23
N GLU A 225 30.97 -25.73 21.39
CA GLU A 225 32.19 -26.52 21.37
C GLU A 225 33.07 -26.19 22.59
N ILE A 226 33.91 -27.13 22.99
CA ILE A 226 34.93 -26.99 24.03
C ILE A 226 36.26 -27.54 23.50
N GLU A 227 37.39 -27.11 24.08
CA GLU A 227 38.68 -27.73 23.79
C GLU A 227 38.65 -29.23 24.16
N ASP A 228 39.22 -30.08 23.31
CA ASP A 228 39.32 -31.53 23.47
C ASP A 228 40.24 -31.82 24.68
N PRO A 229 39.71 -32.29 25.82
CA PRO A 229 40.50 -32.50 27.03
C PRO A 229 41.50 -33.65 26.88
N THR A 230 41.45 -34.42 25.78
CA THR A 230 42.42 -35.46 25.44
C THR A 230 43.53 -34.95 24.52
N HIS A 231 43.33 -33.82 23.84
CA HIS A 231 44.32 -33.18 22.98
C HIS A 231 45.14 -32.15 23.78
N VAL A 232 45.98 -32.64 24.69
CA VAL A 232 46.83 -31.78 25.53
C VAL A 232 48.17 -31.48 24.88
N LYS A 233 48.64 -30.25 25.05
CA LYS A 233 49.98 -29.81 24.64
C LYS A 233 51.07 -30.70 25.26
N PRO A 234 52.03 -31.24 24.50
CA PRO A 234 53.11 -32.07 25.05
C PRO A 234 53.89 -31.34 26.15
N ALA A 235 54.24 -32.05 27.24
CA ALA A 235 54.87 -31.45 28.41
C ALA A 235 56.26 -30.83 28.14
N ASN A 236 56.94 -31.28 27.09
CA ASN A 236 58.22 -30.77 26.62
C ASN A 236 58.09 -29.72 25.49
N TYR A 237 56.89 -29.38 25.02
CA TYR A 237 56.68 -28.49 23.88
C TYR A 237 57.43 -27.16 24.01
N ASP A 238 57.30 -26.50 25.18
CA ASP A 238 57.96 -25.21 25.46
C ASP A 238 59.48 -25.31 25.63
N GLN A 239 60.04 -26.51 25.53
CA GLN A 239 61.48 -26.79 25.54
C GLN A 239 62.02 -27.16 24.14
N ILE A 240 61.14 -27.36 23.15
CA ILE A 240 61.52 -27.59 21.76
C ILE A 240 61.60 -26.23 21.06
N PRO A 241 62.79 -25.78 20.64
CA PRO A 241 62.91 -24.50 19.93
C PRO A 241 62.33 -24.62 18.51
N ARG A 242 61.64 -23.57 18.03
CA ARG A 242 61.03 -23.52 16.69
C ARG A 242 62.06 -23.60 15.56
N TYR A 243 63.25 -23.08 15.82
CA TYR A 243 64.40 -23.11 14.92
C TYR A 243 65.61 -23.72 15.65
N ILE A 244 66.45 -24.42 14.91
CA ILE A 244 67.75 -24.94 15.35
C ILE A 244 68.79 -24.61 14.27
N PRO A 245 70.07 -24.39 14.64
CA PRO A 245 71.14 -24.26 13.66
C PRO A 245 71.23 -25.53 12.80
N ASP A 246 71.40 -25.37 11.49
CA ASP A 246 71.49 -26.49 10.54
C ASP A 246 72.67 -27.41 10.88
N PRO A 247 72.44 -28.69 11.26
CA PRO A 247 73.50 -29.61 11.64
C PRO A 247 74.33 -30.10 10.44
N GLU A 248 73.83 -29.94 9.21
CA GLU A 248 74.53 -30.32 7.97
C GLU A 248 75.26 -29.10 7.34
N ALA A 249 75.03 -27.89 7.84
CA ALA A 249 75.75 -26.72 7.38
C ALA A 249 77.21 -26.74 7.88
N THR A 250 78.14 -26.49 6.96
CA THR A 250 79.56 -26.32 7.25
C THR A 250 80.02 -24.93 6.85
N GLN A 251 80.92 -24.35 7.63
CA GLN A 251 81.59 -23.08 7.30
C GLN A 251 82.17 -23.13 5.86
N PRO A 252 81.87 -22.13 5.00
CA PRO A 252 82.44 -22.05 3.66
C PRO A 252 83.98 -21.97 3.69
N GLU A 253 84.65 -22.57 2.69
CA GLU A 253 86.12 -22.56 2.61
C GLU A 253 86.72 -21.14 2.47
N ASP A 254 85.94 -20.18 1.97
CA ASP A 254 86.32 -18.77 1.78
C ASP A 254 85.95 -17.84 2.97
N TRP A 255 85.53 -18.36 4.14
CA TRP A 255 85.14 -17.54 5.30
C TRP A 255 86.36 -17.02 6.09
N ASP A 256 86.44 -15.71 6.33
CA ASP A 256 87.53 -15.08 7.10
C ASP A 256 87.05 -14.64 8.50
N VAL A 257 87.57 -15.28 9.55
CA VAL A 257 87.14 -15.01 10.94
C VAL A 257 87.62 -13.64 11.46
N GLU A 258 88.69 -13.04 10.91
CA GLU A 258 89.12 -11.68 11.27
C GLU A 258 88.26 -10.59 10.58
N ALA A 259 87.69 -10.88 9.40
CA ALA A 259 86.89 -9.93 8.63
C ALA A 259 85.37 -10.09 8.85
N ASP A 260 84.86 -11.32 8.85
CA ASP A 260 83.43 -11.66 8.87
C ASP A 260 82.94 -12.09 10.27
N GLY A 261 83.86 -12.45 11.18
CA GLY A 261 83.58 -12.89 12.55
C GLY A 261 83.43 -14.40 12.73
N ASP A 262 83.02 -14.81 13.93
CA ASP A 262 82.73 -16.21 14.25
C ASP A 262 81.56 -16.71 13.37
N TRP A 263 81.75 -17.84 12.68
CA TRP A 263 80.73 -18.39 11.79
C TRP A 263 79.60 -19.07 12.57
N GLU A 264 78.37 -18.62 12.34
CA GLU A 264 77.15 -19.25 12.86
C GLU A 264 76.41 -19.97 11.72
N ALA A 265 75.98 -21.21 11.98
CA ALA A 265 75.19 -21.98 11.02
C ALA A 265 73.79 -21.36 10.85
N PRO A 266 73.20 -21.38 9.64
CA PRO A 266 71.87 -20.84 9.40
C PRO A 266 70.81 -21.62 10.18
N ASP A 267 69.83 -20.90 10.73
CA ASP A 267 68.69 -21.51 11.42
C ASP A 267 67.74 -22.21 10.43
N ILE A 268 67.45 -23.48 10.69
CA ILE A 268 66.41 -24.27 10.01
C ILE A 268 65.25 -24.54 10.97
N GLN A 269 64.05 -24.80 10.42
CA GLN A 269 62.92 -25.23 11.23
C GLN A 269 63.23 -26.58 11.89
N ASN A 270 63.07 -26.65 13.21
CA ASN A 270 63.33 -27.86 13.97
C ASN A 270 62.35 -28.98 13.56
N PRO A 271 62.81 -30.15 13.07
CA PRO A 271 61.93 -31.25 12.71
C PRO A 271 61.14 -31.84 13.88
N GLU A 272 61.56 -31.61 15.12
CA GLU A 272 60.82 -32.00 16.33
C GLU A 272 59.78 -30.95 16.77
N PHE A 273 59.77 -29.75 16.18
CA PHE A 273 58.80 -28.69 16.49
C PHE A 273 57.55 -28.80 15.59
N GLU A 274 56.48 -29.35 16.16
CA GLU A 274 55.13 -29.29 15.60
C GLU A 274 54.37 -28.07 16.16
N GLU A 275 53.49 -27.44 15.39
CA GLU A 275 52.67 -26.33 15.89
C GLU A 275 51.42 -26.87 16.60
N PHE A 276 51.31 -26.67 17.92
CA PHE A 276 50.17 -27.16 18.69
C PHE A 276 48.95 -26.25 18.48
N VAL A 277 47.98 -26.75 17.72
CA VAL A 277 46.67 -26.09 17.51
C VAL A 277 45.64 -26.75 18.41
N PRO A 278 45.02 -26.03 19.38
CA PRO A 278 43.96 -26.58 20.21
C PRO A 278 42.83 -27.14 19.35
N ARG A 279 42.48 -28.40 19.60
CA ARG A 279 41.36 -29.07 18.94
C ARG A 279 40.08 -28.80 19.71
N PHE A 280 38.99 -28.50 19.01
CA PHE A 280 37.66 -28.36 19.61
C PHE A 280 36.79 -29.59 19.32
N ILE A 281 35.92 -29.93 20.26
CA ILE A 281 34.90 -30.98 20.16
C ILE A 281 33.52 -30.43 20.56
N PRO A 282 32.42 -31.00 20.05
CA PRO A 282 31.08 -30.63 20.48
C PRO A 282 30.93 -30.74 21.99
N ASN A 283 30.40 -29.69 22.62
CA ASN A 283 30.26 -29.64 24.07
C ASN A 283 29.14 -30.58 24.53
N PRO A 284 29.42 -31.67 25.28
CA PRO A 284 28.40 -32.62 25.70
C PRO A 284 27.41 -32.04 26.73
N THR A 285 27.67 -30.84 27.27
CA THR A 285 26.77 -30.12 28.18
C THR A 285 25.93 -29.04 27.49
N TYR A 286 26.15 -28.77 26.19
CA TYR A 286 25.37 -27.80 25.42
C TYR A 286 23.97 -28.33 25.09
N LYS A 287 22.94 -27.62 25.56
CA LYS A 287 21.53 -28.02 25.47
C LYS A 287 20.75 -27.28 24.36
N GLY A 288 21.44 -26.51 23.52
CA GLY A 288 20.83 -25.56 22.59
C GLY A 288 20.97 -24.12 23.07
N GLU A 289 20.44 -23.17 22.30
CA GLU A 289 20.32 -21.78 22.75
C GLU A 289 19.18 -21.68 23.77
N TRP A 290 19.44 -21.09 24.94
CA TRP A 290 18.42 -20.96 25.96
C TRP A 290 17.35 -19.94 25.54
N LYS A 291 16.09 -20.31 25.75
CA LYS A 291 14.92 -19.42 25.63
C LYS A 291 14.02 -19.67 26.84
N ALA A 292 13.49 -18.62 27.44
CA ALA A 292 12.44 -18.74 28.45
C ALA A 292 11.18 -19.38 27.86
N SER A 293 10.39 -20.06 28.68
CA SER A 293 9.08 -20.55 28.26
C SER A 293 8.16 -19.39 27.85
N GLU A 294 7.21 -19.64 26.95
CA GLU A 294 6.21 -18.66 26.58
C GLU A 294 4.99 -18.74 27.50
N ILE A 295 4.53 -17.58 27.99
CA ILE A 295 3.31 -17.42 28.79
C ILE A 295 2.30 -16.53 28.05
N PRO A 296 1.00 -16.63 28.33
CA PRO A 296 0.00 -15.73 27.78
C PRO A 296 0.32 -14.26 28.11
N ASN A 297 0.22 -13.39 27.12
CA ASN A 297 0.48 -11.96 27.30
C ASN A 297 -0.72 -11.27 27.98
N PRO A 298 -0.57 -10.64 29.16
CA PRO A 298 -1.67 -9.93 29.81
C PRO A 298 -2.15 -8.68 29.04
N GLU A 299 -1.33 -8.15 28.13
CA GLU A 299 -1.70 -7.04 27.25
C GLU A 299 -2.44 -7.50 25.98
N PHE A 300 -2.44 -8.79 25.66
CA PHE A 300 -3.27 -9.30 24.57
C PHE A 300 -4.75 -9.30 24.99
N LYS A 301 -5.56 -8.52 24.28
CA LYS A 301 -7.01 -8.42 24.46
C LYS A 301 -7.65 -8.47 23.08
N GLU A 302 -8.30 -9.59 22.79
CA GLU A 302 -9.05 -9.79 21.55
C GLU A 302 -10.28 -8.88 21.52
N ASP A 303 -10.56 -8.28 20.37
CA ASP A 303 -11.65 -7.33 20.18
C ASP A 303 -12.61 -7.87 19.12
N THR A 304 -13.81 -8.26 19.54
CA THR A 304 -14.80 -8.89 18.64
C THR A 304 -15.41 -7.93 17.63
N GLU A 305 -15.23 -6.62 17.83
CA GLU A 305 -15.84 -5.55 17.02
C GLU A 305 -14.79 -4.84 16.12
N LEU A 306 -13.59 -5.41 15.97
CA LEU A 306 -12.49 -4.89 15.15
C LEU A 306 -12.88 -4.50 13.70
N ALA A 307 -13.83 -5.23 13.11
CA ALA A 307 -14.30 -4.98 11.74
C ALA A 307 -15.58 -4.12 11.68
N HIS A 308 -16.09 -3.62 12.81
CA HIS A 308 -17.38 -2.94 12.88
C HIS A 308 -17.17 -1.43 12.88
N TYR A 309 -17.66 -0.78 11.84
CA TYR A 309 -17.53 0.64 11.58
C TYR A 309 -18.91 1.31 11.54
N LYS A 310 -18.93 2.61 11.86
CA LYS A 310 -20.08 3.50 11.62
C LYS A 310 -19.66 4.61 10.68
N ILE A 311 -20.24 4.61 9.48
CA ILE A 311 -19.75 5.43 8.36
C ILE A 311 -20.89 6.31 7.84
N GLY A 312 -20.66 7.62 7.79
CA GLY A 312 -21.64 8.62 7.37
C GLY A 312 -21.41 9.20 5.98
N GLY A 313 -20.30 8.90 5.32
CA GLY A 313 -19.99 9.42 3.99
C GLY A 313 -18.71 8.86 3.39
N ALA A 314 -18.38 9.36 2.20
CA ALA A 314 -17.13 9.10 1.51
C ALA A 314 -16.50 10.41 1.02
N GLY A 315 -15.18 10.41 0.81
CA GLY A 315 -14.46 11.57 0.31
C GLY A 315 -13.18 11.21 -0.44
N LEU A 316 -12.83 12.06 -1.40
CA LEU A 316 -11.59 12.05 -2.14
C LEU A 316 -10.76 13.23 -1.63
N ASP A 317 -9.76 12.95 -0.80
CA ASP A 317 -8.74 13.92 -0.38
C ASP A 317 -7.39 13.40 -0.88
N LEU A 318 -6.84 14.07 -1.89
CA LEU A 318 -5.78 13.54 -2.75
C LEU A 318 -4.70 14.61 -2.96
N TRP A 319 -3.45 14.17 -3.14
CA TRP A 319 -2.41 14.98 -3.81
C TRP A 319 -2.17 14.40 -5.20
N GLN A 320 -2.03 15.25 -6.23
CA GLN A 320 -1.66 14.82 -7.57
C GLN A 320 -0.67 15.77 -8.24
N VAL A 321 0.48 15.23 -8.67
CA VAL A 321 1.45 15.90 -9.54
C VAL A 321 0.87 16.05 -10.94
N LYS A 322 0.41 14.94 -11.52
CA LYS A 322 -0.36 14.92 -12.76
C LYS A 322 -1.84 14.70 -12.45
N SER A 323 -2.66 15.60 -12.97
CA SER A 323 -4.12 15.51 -12.94
C SER A 323 -4.62 14.61 -14.06
N GLY A 324 -5.92 14.29 -14.03
CA GLY A 324 -6.59 13.51 -15.06
C GLY A 324 -7.19 12.19 -14.56
N SER A 325 -7.01 11.82 -13.28
CA SER A 325 -7.71 10.67 -12.70
C SER A 325 -9.21 10.86 -12.81
N ILE A 326 -9.91 9.88 -13.36
CA ILE A 326 -11.37 9.84 -13.44
C ILE A 326 -11.88 8.78 -12.46
N PHE A 327 -12.76 9.18 -11.56
CA PHE A 327 -13.42 8.31 -10.58
C PHE A 327 -14.87 8.08 -11.00
N ASP A 328 -15.30 6.82 -11.02
CA ASP A 328 -16.69 6.47 -11.36
C ASP A 328 -17.14 5.19 -10.64
N ASP A 329 -18.44 4.87 -10.71
CA ASP A 329 -19.07 3.72 -10.06
C ASP A 329 -18.75 3.60 -8.55
N ILE A 330 -18.75 4.73 -7.82
CA ILE A 330 -18.48 4.77 -6.38
C ILE A 330 -19.69 4.23 -5.63
N ILE A 331 -19.65 2.93 -5.28
CA ILE A 331 -20.71 2.22 -4.57
C ILE A 331 -20.25 1.84 -3.17
N VAL A 332 -21.08 2.13 -2.17
CA VAL A 332 -20.95 1.61 -0.81
C VAL A 332 -22.26 0.96 -0.41
N THR A 333 -22.26 -0.35 -0.16
CA THR A 333 -23.48 -1.16 0.02
C THR A 333 -23.23 -2.41 0.87
N SER A 334 -24.29 -2.98 1.48
CA SER A 334 -24.30 -4.37 1.95
C SER A 334 -24.93 -5.36 0.96
N ASP A 335 -25.45 -4.87 -0.18
CA ASP A 335 -26.05 -5.72 -1.22
C ASP A 335 -25.01 -6.16 -2.27
N ALA A 336 -24.61 -7.43 -2.19
CA ALA A 336 -23.69 -8.03 -3.16
C ALA A 336 -24.22 -8.01 -4.61
N ALA A 337 -25.53 -8.09 -4.83
CA ALA A 337 -26.10 -8.07 -6.18
C ALA A 337 -26.04 -6.65 -6.80
N VAL A 338 -26.18 -5.60 -5.97
CA VAL A 338 -25.92 -4.22 -6.41
C VAL A 338 -24.45 -4.04 -6.76
N ALA A 339 -23.53 -4.53 -5.92
CA ALA A 339 -22.11 -4.46 -6.19
C ALA A 339 -21.73 -5.20 -7.50
N ASP A 340 -22.25 -6.41 -7.70
CA ASP A 340 -21.92 -7.28 -8.85
C ASP A 340 -22.48 -6.78 -10.18
N LYS A 341 -23.65 -6.13 -10.20
CA LYS A 341 -24.18 -5.40 -11.38
C LYS A 341 -23.10 -4.49 -12.01
N TYR A 342 -22.41 -3.74 -11.17
CA TYR A 342 -21.36 -2.79 -11.59
C TYR A 342 -20.07 -3.49 -12.01
N LEU A 343 -19.67 -4.57 -11.33
CA LEU A 343 -18.51 -5.37 -11.74
C LEU A 343 -18.71 -6.00 -13.13
N GLU A 344 -19.90 -6.54 -13.42
CA GLU A 344 -20.20 -7.12 -14.74
C GLU A 344 -20.30 -6.03 -15.84
N SER A 345 -20.81 -4.85 -15.51
CA SER A 345 -20.79 -3.67 -16.40
C SER A 345 -19.36 -3.26 -16.75
N TRP A 346 -18.51 -3.10 -15.73
CA TRP A 346 -17.09 -2.77 -15.91
C TRP A 346 -16.36 -3.85 -16.74
N LYS A 347 -16.56 -5.14 -16.47
CA LYS A 347 -15.94 -6.24 -17.25
C LYS A 347 -16.28 -6.17 -18.73
N ALA A 348 -17.52 -5.84 -19.07
CA ALA A 348 -17.96 -5.69 -20.46
C ALA A 348 -17.24 -4.51 -21.14
N ASN A 349 -17.18 -3.36 -20.47
CA ASN A 349 -16.53 -2.15 -20.97
C ASN A 349 -15.00 -2.29 -21.06
N PHE A 350 -14.35 -2.88 -20.05
CA PHE A 350 -12.89 -3.02 -19.95
C PHE A 350 -12.29 -3.79 -21.13
N LYS A 351 -12.99 -4.82 -21.64
CA LYS A 351 -12.55 -5.55 -22.85
C LYS A 351 -12.51 -4.63 -24.07
N THR A 352 -13.57 -3.88 -24.32
CA THR A 352 -13.68 -2.97 -25.46
C THR A 352 -12.72 -1.78 -25.31
N GLU A 353 -12.54 -1.27 -24.09
CA GLU A 353 -11.53 -0.25 -23.81
C GLU A 353 -10.11 -0.76 -24.10
N GLY A 354 -9.79 -2.01 -23.74
CA GLY A 354 -8.51 -2.64 -24.08
C GLY A 354 -8.24 -2.67 -25.58
N GLU A 355 -9.23 -3.08 -26.39
CA GLU A 355 -9.14 -3.08 -27.86
C GLU A 355 -8.92 -1.65 -28.43
N ILE A 356 -9.54 -0.63 -27.82
CA ILE A 356 -9.35 0.78 -28.19
C ILE A 356 -7.95 1.28 -27.83
N VAL A 357 -7.46 0.97 -26.62
CA VAL A 357 -6.11 1.35 -26.17
C VAL A 357 -5.05 0.72 -27.07
N GLU A 358 -5.14 -0.57 -27.37
CA GLU A 358 -4.22 -1.25 -28.29
C GLU A 358 -4.21 -0.61 -29.69
N ALA A 359 -5.38 -0.18 -30.19
CA ALA A 359 -5.49 0.51 -31.47
C ALA A 359 -4.93 1.95 -31.44
N LEU A 360 -5.07 2.68 -30.33
CA LEU A 360 -4.45 3.99 -30.12
C LEU A 360 -2.92 3.85 -30.05
N ASP A 361 -2.43 2.90 -29.26
CA ASP A 361 -1.00 2.58 -29.11
C ASP A 361 -0.34 2.24 -30.45
N ALA A 362 -1.00 1.44 -31.29
CA ALA A 362 -0.52 1.10 -32.63
C ALA A 362 -0.46 2.34 -33.54
N GLN A 363 -1.46 3.22 -33.48
CA GLN A 363 -1.49 4.48 -34.23
C GLN A 363 -0.39 5.45 -33.77
N LEU A 364 -0.17 5.58 -32.46
CA LEU A 364 0.90 6.41 -31.90
C LEU A 364 2.29 5.91 -32.33
N LYS A 365 2.54 4.59 -32.24
CA LYS A 365 3.83 3.98 -32.67
C LYS A 365 4.12 4.19 -34.16
N GLU A 366 3.12 4.06 -35.02
CA GLU A 366 3.29 4.33 -36.47
C GLU A 366 3.45 5.83 -36.75
N LYS A 367 2.72 6.72 -36.05
CA LYS A 367 2.89 8.17 -36.15
C LYS A 367 4.29 8.62 -35.72
N GLU A 368 4.80 8.13 -34.59
CA GLU A 368 6.18 8.38 -34.15
C GLU A 368 7.21 7.90 -35.17
N LYS A 369 6.99 6.74 -35.79
CA LYS A 369 7.87 6.22 -36.83
C LYS A 369 7.86 7.13 -38.07
N GLN A 370 6.70 7.58 -38.52
CA GLN A 370 6.58 8.53 -39.62
C GLN A 370 7.23 9.89 -39.29
N GLU A 371 7.07 10.39 -38.06
CA GLU A 371 7.73 11.61 -37.59
C GLU A 371 9.27 11.46 -37.53
N LYS A 372 9.78 10.31 -37.07
CA LYS A 372 11.22 9.98 -37.07
C LYS A 372 11.78 9.85 -38.49
N GLU A 373 11.06 9.18 -39.40
CA GLU A 373 11.43 9.07 -40.82
C GLU A 373 11.42 10.44 -41.53
N ALA A 374 10.40 11.27 -41.26
CA ALA A 374 10.31 12.63 -41.80
C ALA A 374 11.42 13.56 -41.25
N ALA A 375 11.73 13.47 -39.95
CA ALA A 375 12.81 14.22 -39.34
C ALA A 375 14.19 13.80 -39.90
N ALA A 376 14.42 12.50 -40.09
CA ALA A 376 15.63 11.99 -40.72
C ALA A 376 15.77 12.44 -42.19
N ALA A 377 14.67 12.41 -42.95
CA ALA A 377 14.64 12.91 -44.33
C ALA A 377 14.90 14.42 -44.41
N ALA A 378 14.32 15.21 -43.50
CA ALA A 378 14.55 16.65 -43.39
C ALA A 378 16.01 16.98 -43.02
N ALA A 379 16.60 16.25 -42.07
CA ALA A 379 18.00 16.40 -41.70
C ALA A 379 18.95 16.04 -42.85
N ALA A 380 18.67 14.95 -43.59
CA ALA A 380 19.43 14.57 -44.77
C ALA A 380 19.33 15.60 -45.90
N ALA A 381 18.14 16.18 -46.13
CA ALA A 381 17.94 17.25 -47.11
C ALA A 381 18.67 18.55 -46.73
N ALA A 382 18.69 18.91 -45.44
CA ALA A 382 19.44 20.05 -44.93
C ALA A 382 20.96 19.86 -45.13
N ALA A 383 21.49 18.69 -44.78
CA ALA A 383 22.90 18.36 -44.98
C ALA A 383 23.31 18.39 -46.47
N ALA A 384 22.45 17.89 -47.37
CA ALA A 384 22.68 17.95 -48.81
C ALA A 384 22.71 19.40 -49.33
N ALA A 385 21.83 20.28 -48.82
CA ALA A 385 21.79 21.69 -49.19
C ALA A 385 23.03 22.48 -48.73
N GLU A 386 23.67 22.10 -47.62
CA GLU A 386 24.96 22.69 -47.22
C GLU A 386 26.13 22.26 -48.13
N THR A 387 26.07 21.05 -48.71
CA THR A 387 27.13 20.56 -49.62
C THR A 387 27.07 21.12 -51.05
N GLU A 388 25.99 21.78 -51.47
CA GLU A 388 25.85 22.36 -52.83
C GLU A 388 26.11 23.87 -52.92
N LYS A 389 26.66 24.52 -51.88
CA LYS A 389 27.21 25.88 -52.05
C LYS A 389 28.48 25.84 -52.90
N PRO A 390 28.52 26.47 -54.09
CA PRO A 390 29.77 26.56 -54.85
C PRO A 390 30.75 27.52 -54.16
N GLU A 391 32.04 27.21 -54.26
CA GLU A 391 33.11 28.17 -53.96
C GLU A 391 33.09 29.29 -55.03
N GLU A 392 32.26 30.30 -54.83
CA GLU A 392 32.37 31.55 -55.59
C GLU A 392 33.54 32.35 -55.01
N LYS A 393 34.67 32.18 -55.70
CA LYS A 393 35.95 32.82 -55.41
C LYS A 393 35.92 34.25 -55.95
N ASP A 394 35.52 35.20 -55.11
CA ASP A 394 35.66 36.63 -55.42
C ASP A 394 36.49 37.41 -54.38
N GLU A 395 37.08 38.46 -54.90
CA GLU A 395 38.35 39.06 -54.53
C GLU A 395 38.36 39.82 -53.18
N LEU A 396 39.56 39.90 -52.61
CA LEU A 396 39.91 40.79 -51.49
C LEU A 396 39.72 42.25 -51.88
N ASP A 397 39.23 43.07 -50.96
CA ASP A 397 39.52 44.51 -50.97
C ASP A 397 40.09 44.89 -49.58
N GLU A 398 41.30 45.47 -49.59
CA GLU A 398 42.05 45.89 -48.41
C GLU A 398 41.95 47.41 -48.26
N GLU A 399 41.48 47.92 -47.10
CA GLU A 399 42.01 49.12 -46.41
C GLU A 399 41.63 48.95 -44.92
N GLU A 400 42.50 48.38 -44.07
CA GLU A 400 43.65 49.01 -43.40
C GLU A 400 43.26 50.04 -42.31
N GLU A 401 43.45 49.68 -41.03
CA GLU A 401 44.42 50.37 -40.15
C GLU A 401 44.81 49.45 -38.96
N THR A 402 46.11 49.29 -38.76
CA THR A 402 46.81 48.76 -37.57
C THR A 402 48.04 49.67 -37.34
N PRO A 403 48.96 49.48 -36.35
CA PRO A 403 49.09 48.50 -35.27
C PRO A 403 49.22 49.21 -33.87
N VAL A 404 49.56 48.65 -32.71
CA VAL A 404 50.73 47.83 -32.30
C VAL A 404 50.45 47.10 -30.97
N ALA A 405 50.58 45.77 -31.01
CA ALA A 405 51.41 44.84 -30.20
C ALA A 405 51.76 45.14 -28.71
N THR A 406 52.05 44.18 -27.82
CA THR A 406 52.56 42.79 -27.97
C THR A 406 52.05 41.85 -26.85
N GLU A 407 51.86 40.56 -27.18
CA GLU A 407 52.31 39.30 -26.52
C GLU A 407 52.48 39.20 -24.97
N ALA A 408 52.28 38.05 -24.29
CA ALA A 408 52.34 36.65 -24.73
C ALA A 408 51.52 35.69 -23.81
N GLU A 409 51.20 34.49 -24.34
CA GLU A 409 51.28 33.14 -23.70
C GLU A 409 50.68 32.86 -22.28
N ALA A 410 50.14 31.68 -21.95
CA ALA A 410 49.75 30.47 -22.70
C ALA A 410 48.88 29.54 -21.81
N GLU A 411 48.27 28.52 -22.44
CA GLU A 411 47.96 27.18 -21.89
C GLU A 411 47.04 26.98 -20.66
N ALA A 412 45.84 26.47 -20.98
CA ALA A 412 45.40 25.09 -20.71
C ALA A 412 44.94 24.59 -19.31
N GLU A 413 44.02 23.62 -19.46
CA GLU A 413 43.66 22.50 -18.58
C GLU A 413 42.72 22.73 -17.37
N VAL A 414 41.62 21.98 -17.43
CA VAL A 414 40.65 21.74 -16.34
C VAL A 414 41.24 20.70 -15.39
N LYS A 415 41.18 20.97 -14.08
CA LYS A 415 41.16 19.91 -13.06
C LYS A 415 40.55 20.39 -11.76
N GLU A 416 39.61 19.62 -11.24
CA GLU A 416 39.31 19.59 -9.80
C GLU A 416 40.50 18.97 -9.05
N PRO A 417 40.60 19.23 -7.73
CA PRO A 417 40.43 18.09 -6.83
C PRO A 417 39.61 18.39 -5.56
N GLU A 418 39.31 17.31 -4.84
CA GLU A 418 38.30 17.19 -3.80
C GLU A 418 38.79 17.45 -2.36
N THR A 419 37.81 17.42 -1.42
CA THR A 419 37.88 16.98 0.00
C THR A 419 38.68 17.75 1.05
N GLU A 420 37.97 18.12 2.14
CA GLU A 420 38.15 17.68 3.54
C GLU A 420 36.85 18.12 4.31
N THR A 421 35.95 17.21 4.73
CA THR A 421 35.80 16.53 6.05
C THR A 421 35.44 17.40 7.28
N GLU A 422 34.60 16.83 8.17
CA GLU A 422 33.92 17.41 9.36
C GLU A 422 32.63 18.24 9.05
N THR A 423 31.45 18.03 9.68
CA THR A 423 30.93 16.96 10.58
C THR A 423 29.38 16.84 10.44
N ALA A 424 28.72 15.91 11.16
CA ALA A 424 27.26 15.79 11.26
C ALA A 424 26.65 16.51 12.49
N PRO A 425 25.36 16.93 12.46
CA PRO A 425 24.60 17.28 13.65
C PRO A 425 23.63 16.14 14.06
N GLU A 426 23.79 15.66 15.28
CA GLU A 426 22.92 14.69 15.95
C GLU A 426 21.80 15.41 16.75
N ALA A 427 20.70 14.68 17.00
CA ALA A 427 19.68 14.89 18.05
C ALA A 427 19.33 16.32 18.54
N VAL A 428 18.07 16.72 18.31
CA VAL A 428 17.41 17.78 19.09
C VAL A 428 16.93 17.19 20.43
N PRO A 429 17.34 17.72 21.60
CA PRO A 429 16.83 17.24 22.87
C PRO A 429 15.47 17.86 23.21
N GLU A 430 14.59 16.99 23.67
CA GLU A 430 13.30 17.25 24.30
C GLU A 430 13.47 18.10 25.58
N VAL A 431 12.60 19.10 25.80
CA VAL A 431 12.55 19.88 27.04
C VAL A 431 11.22 19.63 27.72
N GLU A 432 11.23 18.75 28.72
CA GLU A 432 10.12 18.62 29.67
C GLU A 432 9.91 19.94 30.42
N VAL A 433 8.65 20.39 30.50
CA VAL A 433 8.26 21.50 31.36
C VAL A 433 7.32 20.96 32.44
N VAL A 434 7.90 20.60 33.59
CA VAL A 434 7.15 20.22 34.79
C VAL A 434 6.73 21.48 35.55
N PRO A 435 5.44 21.65 35.91
CA PRO A 435 5.03 22.57 36.96
C PRO A 435 4.78 21.79 38.26
N GLU A 436 5.76 21.82 39.18
CA GLU A 436 5.57 21.37 40.56
C GLU A 436 4.83 22.45 41.36
N ALA A 437 3.86 22.05 42.18
CA ALA A 437 2.99 22.96 42.93
C ALA A 437 3.42 23.08 44.41
N VAL A 438 3.69 24.30 44.89
CA VAL A 438 3.91 24.57 46.34
C VAL A 438 3.27 25.90 46.80
N VAL A 439 2.12 25.76 47.48
CA VAL A 439 1.71 26.40 48.76
C VAL A 439 1.55 27.93 48.90
N GLU A 440 0.28 28.30 49.14
CA GLU A 440 -0.30 29.29 50.08
C GLU A 440 0.37 30.65 50.43
N GLU A 441 -0.44 31.71 50.35
CA GLU A 441 -0.63 32.62 51.50
C GLU A 441 -2.11 32.63 51.94
N VAL A 442 -2.35 32.51 53.25
CA VAL A 442 -3.67 32.44 53.89
C VAL A 442 -4.04 33.77 54.56
N LYS A 443 -5.29 34.25 54.39
CA LYS A 443 -6.00 35.07 55.40
C LYS A 443 -7.50 34.75 55.50
N GLU A 444 -7.87 34.21 56.66
CA GLU A 444 -9.10 34.40 57.49
C GLU A 444 -10.31 35.17 56.91
N THR A 445 -11.60 34.89 57.22
CA THR A 445 -12.38 33.97 58.11
C THR A 445 -13.85 34.02 57.58
N LYS A 446 -14.89 33.26 57.99
CA LYS A 446 -15.28 32.69 59.29
C LYS A 446 -16.46 31.70 59.13
N GLU A 447 -16.48 30.65 59.97
CA GLU A 447 -17.62 29.84 60.48
C GLU A 447 -19.03 29.87 59.81
N ALA A 448 -19.57 28.70 59.43
CA ALA A 448 -20.61 27.99 60.22
C ALA A 448 -21.06 26.64 59.61
N THR A 449 -20.94 25.55 60.38
CA THR A 449 -21.67 24.27 60.26
C THR A 449 -23.09 24.39 60.87
N PRO A 450 -23.99 23.38 60.82
CA PRO A 450 -23.90 22.03 60.25
C PRO A 450 -24.85 21.90 59.02
N GLU A 451 -25.37 20.76 58.53
CA GLU A 451 -25.45 19.38 59.04
C GLU A 451 -25.53 18.34 57.89
N VAL A 452 -26.25 17.23 58.12
CA VAL A 452 -26.30 15.95 57.40
C VAL A 452 -27.73 15.38 57.59
N VAL A 453 -28.25 14.62 56.61
CA VAL A 453 -28.85 13.27 56.77
C VAL A 453 -29.60 12.89 55.48
N GLU A 454 -29.24 11.74 54.94
CA GLU A 454 -29.94 11.03 53.86
C GLU A 454 -31.24 10.40 54.37
N GLU A 455 -32.25 10.21 53.52
CA GLU A 455 -32.73 8.84 53.30
C GLU A 455 -33.48 8.67 51.97
N VAL A 456 -33.55 7.41 51.53
CA VAL A 456 -33.99 6.95 50.21
C VAL A 456 -35.32 6.23 50.32
N LYS A 457 -36.25 6.42 49.37
CA LYS A 457 -37.04 5.33 48.69
C LYS A 457 -38.19 5.86 47.80
N GLU A 458 -38.02 5.66 46.50
CA GLU A 458 -38.84 4.76 45.67
C GLU A 458 -40.29 4.45 46.10
N THR A 459 -41.30 4.81 45.28
CA THR A 459 -42.13 3.84 44.50
C THR A 459 -43.29 4.49 43.70
N LYS A 460 -43.29 4.22 42.38
CA LYS A 460 -44.38 3.73 41.49
C LYS A 460 -45.78 4.41 41.33
N GLU A 461 -46.31 4.17 40.12
CA GLU A 461 -47.69 4.36 39.60
C GLU A 461 -48.09 5.82 39.28
N ALA A 462 -48.32 6.27 38.03
CA ALA A 462 -49.08 5.81 36.84
C ALA A 462 -50.52 6.35 36.79
N GLU A 463 -50.85 7.23 35.83
CA GLU A 463 -52.17 7.33 35.15
C GLU A 463 -52.24 8.40 34.02
N THR A 464 -52.72 7.98 32.84
CA THR A 464 -53.58 8.69 31.85
C THR A 464 -53.13 9.93 31.03
N GLU A 465 -53.76 10.02 29.85
CA GLU A 465 -53.57 10.96 28.72
C GLU A 465 -54.18 12.36 28.95
N PRO A 466 -54.07 13.28 27.95
CA PRO A 466 -55.25 13.41 27.06
C PRO A 466 -54.97 13.60 25.55
N GLU A 467 -56.02 13.32 24.74
CA GLU A 467 -56.29 13.86 23.38
C GLU A 467 -56.08 15.40 23.29
N ILE A 468 -56.10 16.15 22.16
CA ILE A 468 -56.66 16.09 20.78
C ILE A 468 -55.80 17.06 19.89
N VAL A 469 -55.78 17.11 18.55
CA VAL A 469 -56.50 16.44 17.44
C VAL A 469 -55.58 16.36 16.19
N ALA A 470 -56.00 15.70 15.10
CA ALA A 470 -55.35 15.75 13.78
C ALA A 470 -56.18 16.53 12.72
N GLU A 471 -55.53 17.23 11.79
CA GLU A 471 -56.18 17.84 10.62
C GLU A 471 -55.53 17.34 9.30
N LYS A 472 -56.38 17.08 8.29
CA LYS A 472 -55.99 16.43 7.02
C LYS A 472 -55.34 17.39 6.04
N ILE A 473 -54.37 16.89 5.28
CA ILE A 473 -54.08 17.37 3.91
C ILE A 473 -54.39 16.23 2.93
N VAL A 474 -54.85 16.60 1.73
CA VAL A 474 -55.45 15.70 0.73
C VAL A 474 -54.50 15.57 -0.47
N GLU A 475 -54.19 14.33 -0.85
CA GLU A 475 -53.48 14.01 -2.09
C GLU A 475 -54.46 13.94 -3.29
N PRO A 476 -54.06 14.38 -4.50
CA PRO A 476 -54.85 14.19 -5.71
C PRO A 476 -54.47 12.89 -6.45
N GLU A 477 -55.47 12.05 -6.74
CA GLU A 477 -55.32 10.87 -7.60
C GLU A 477 -54.96 11.26 -9.05
N VAL A 478 -53.99 10.57 -9.66
CA VAL A 478 -53.79 10.56 -11.12
C VAL A 478 -54.08 9.17 -11.66
N LYS A 479 -55.07 9.08 -12.55
CA LYS A 479 -55.45 7.84 -13.24
C LYS A 479 -54.58 7.66 -14.49
N VAL A 480 -53.88 6.53 -14.60
CA VAL A 480 -53.29 6.07 -15.85
C VAL A 480 -54.12 4.92 -16.40
N VAL A 481 -54.43 4.99 -17.69
CA VAL A 481 -55.23 4.01 -18.43
C VAL A 481 -54.33 2.87 -18.87
N VAL A 482 -54.77 1.63 -18.64
CA VAL A 482 -54.15 0.44 -19.22
C VAL A 482 -54.80 0.17 -20.57
N GLU A 483 -54.03 0.25 -21.65
CA GLU A 483 -54.38 -0.38 -22.93
C GLU A 483 -53.58 -1.67 -23.12
N GLU A 484 -54.28 -2.78 -23.35
CA GLU A 484 -53.68 -4.04 -23.74
C GLU A 484 -53.25 -3.98 -25.22
N THR A 485 -52.01 -4.36 -25.52
CA THR A 485 -51.62 -4.84 -26.85
C THR A 485 -51.08 -6.26 -26.76
N LYS A 486 -51.63 -7.13 -27.62
CA LYS A 486 -51.21 -8.52 -27.82
C LYS A 486 -50.14 -8.61 -28.92
N GLU A 487 -49.66 -9.84 -29.10
CA GLU A 487 -48.81 -10.35 -30.20
C GLU A 487 -47.30 -10.16 -30.00
N ALA A 488 -46.44 -11.14 -30.27
CA ALA A 488 -46.69 -12.55 -30.62
C ALA A 488 -45.54 -13.48 -30.19
N GLU A 489 -45.92 -14.73 -29.95
CA GLU A 489 -45.07 -15.91 -29.80
C GLU A 489 -44.17 -16.11 -31.04
N LYS A 490 -42.88 -16.41 -30.84
CA LYS A 490 -42.00 -16.89 -31.93
C LYS A 490 -40.92 -17.82 -31.42
N GLU A 491 -40.71 -18.90 -32.18
CA GLU A 491 -40.02 -20.12 -31.79
C GLU A 491 -38.49 -19.98 -31.65
N GLU A 492 -37.92 -20.79 -30.75
CA GLU A 492 -36.49 -21.12 -30.72
C GLU A 492 -36.10 -21.99 -31.94
N PRO A 493 -34.86 -21.87 -32.43
CA PRO A 493 -34.19 -22.95 -33.12
C PRO A 493 -33.06 -23.56 -32.27
N GLU A 494 -33.26 -24.83 -31.92
CA GLU A 494 -32.27 -25.75 -31.36
C GLU A 494 -30.95 -25.76 -32.19
N VAL A 495 -29.80 -25.55 -31.55
CA VAL A 495 -28.47 -25.70 -32.18
C VAL A 495 -27.68 -26.76 -31.43
N ALA A 496 -27.32 -27.83 -32.16
CA ALA A 496 -26.72 -29.03 -31.60
C ALA A 496 -25.26 -28.86 -31.15
N GLU A 497 -24.93 -29.41 -29.98
CA GLU A 497 -23.55 -29.69 -29.58
C GLU A 497 -22.85 -30.59 -30.61
N LYS A 498 -21.66 -30.18 -31.06
CA LYS A 498 -20.65 -31.10 -31.56
C LYS A 498 -19.56 -31.26 -30.51
N LYS A 499 -19.48 -32.46 -29.95
CA LYS A 499 -18.26 -32.93 -29.28
C LYS A 499 -17.15 -33.09 -30.33
N GLU A 500 -16.00 -32.48 -30.08
CA GLU A 500 -14.73 -32.99 -30.61
C GLU A 500 -14.00 -33.75 -29.50
N GLU A 501 -13.61 -34.97 -29.84
CA GLU A 501 -12.93 -35.94 -28.97
C GLU A 501 -11.47 -36.01 -29.43
N SER A 502 -10.54 -35.40 -28.67
CA SER A 502 -9.11 -35.45 -29.00
C SER A 502 -8.50 -36.78 -28.56
N ALA A 503 -8.14 -37.63 -29.51
CA ALA A 503 -7.53 -38.93 -29.26
C ALA A 503 -6.10 -38.81 -28.71
N GLU A 504 -5.83 -39.46 -27.59
CA GLU A 504 -4.48 -39.61 -27.03
C GLU A 504 -3.84 -40.91 -27.55
N ALA A 505 -2.81 -40.78 -28.38
CA ALA A 505 -2.15 -41.91 -29.02
C ALA A 505 -1.02 -42.48 -28.16
N LYS A 506 -1.17 -43.74 -27.74
CA LYS A 506 -0.06 -44.51 -27.15
C LYS A 506 1.01 -44.80 -28.19
N HIS A 507 2.27 -44.53 -27.85
CA HIS A 507 3.44 -45.08 -28.53
C HIS A 507 4.09 -46.10 -27.61
N ASP A 508 4.31 -47.31 -28.13
CA ASP A 508 4.90 -48.44 -27.40
C ASP A 508 5.70 -49.27 -28.43
N GLU A 509 7.03 -49.08 -28.46
CA GLU A 509 7.93 -50.03 -29.13
C GLU A 509 9.39 -49.92 -28.61
N LEU A 510 9.86 -51.06 -28.07
CA LEU A 510 11.23 -51.53 -27.80
C LEU A 510 11.75 -51.55 -26.34
#